data_AF-A0A9E3AU02-F1
#
_entry.id   AF-A0A9E3AU02-F1
#
_cell.length_a   1.000
_cell.length_b   1.000
_cell.length_c   1.000
_cell.angle_alpha   90.00
_cell.angle_beta   90.00
_cell.angle_gamma   90.00
#
_symmetry.space_group_name_H-M   'P 1'
#
loop_
_entity.id
_entity.type
_entity.pdbx_description
1 polymer ?
#
loop_
_entity_poly.entity_id
_entity_poly.type
_entity_poly.pdbx_seq_one_letter_code
_entity_poly.pdbx_strand_id
1 'polypeptide(L)'
;MGPNQSRITRLLTLLLSTVAPMTPALAQNFAKVGAVNPNAMGTPPGGADRTLTIGTNIVVKERVRTTDAGSTQLLFPDQSTLNLGS
;
A
#
# COMPACT_ATOMS: atom_id res chain seq x y z
N MET A 1 8.19 40.18 42.17
CA MET A 1 8.61 38.80 41.85
C MET A 1 7.37 38.04 41.37
N GLY A 2 7.17 37.95 40.05
CA GLY A 2 5.89 37.50 39.46
C GLY A 2 5.84 35.99 39.15
N PRO A 3 4.71 35.30 39.40
CA PRO A 3 4.53 33.85 39.21
C PRO A 3 4.44 33.38 37.74
N ASN A 4 4.78 34.25 36.78
CA ASN A 4 4.44 34.10 35.37
C ASN A 4 5.33 33.12 34.60
N GLN A 5 6.55 32.85 35.08
CA GLN A 5 7.47 31.89 34.46
C GLN A 5 6.95 30.46 34.50
N SER A 6 6.22 30.07 35.56
CA SER A 6 5.70 28.71 35.74
C SER A 6 4.63 28.31 34.73
N ARG A 7 3.81 29.27 34.25
CA ARG A 7 2.78 29.00 33.23
C ARG A 7 3.37 28.82 31.83
N ILE A 8 4.40 29.59 31.50
CA ILE A 8 5.10 29.52 30.21
C ILE A 8 5.84 28.18 30.08
N THR A 9 6.53 27.75 31.15
CA THR A 9 7.19 26.44 31.17
C THR A 9 6.19 25.29 30.99
N ARG A 10 5.02 25.35 31.65
CA ARG A 10 3.98 24.31 31.52
C ARG A 10 3.36 24.24 30.12
N LEU A 11 3.15 25.38 29.46
CA LEU A 11 2.69 25.38 28.07
C LEU A 11 3.71 24.73 27.14
N LEU A 12 5.00 25.03 27.32
CA LEU A 12 6.07 24.44 26.51
C LEU A 12 6.15 22.91 26.68
N THR A 13 5.93 22.39 27.89
CA THR A 13 5.92 20.94 28.15
C THR A 13 4.71 20.25 27.53
N LEU A 14 3.55 20.92 27.43
CA LEU A 14 2.34 20.36 26.83
C LEU A 14 2.41 20.30 25.29
N LEU A 15 3.10 21.27 24.67
CA LEU A 15 3.29 21.30 23.21
C LEU A 15 4.30 20.25 22.70
N LEU A 16 5.22 19.79 23.56
CA LEU A 16 6.28 18.86 23.15
C LEU A 16 5.88 17.39 23.20
N SER A 17 4.74 17.04 23.80
CA SER A 17 4.32 15.65 24.04
C SER A 17 3.44 15.03 22.95
N THR A 18 3.12 15.74 21.85
CA THR A 18 2.18 15.24 20.82
C THR A 18 2.86 14.72 19.55
N VAL A 19 4.05 14.13 19.65
CA VAL A 19 4.66 13.45 18.49
C VAL A 19 4.10 12.02 18.42
N ALA A 20 2.99 11.84 17.71
CA ALA A 20 2.46 10.52 17.43
C ALA A 20 3.40 9.79 16.45
N PRO A 21 3.86 8.56 16.76
CA PRO A 21 4.68 7.79 15.83
C PRO A 21 3.85 7.45 14.59
N MET A 22 4.26 7.95 13.41
CA MET A 22 3.75 7.47 12.13
C MET A 22 4.36 6.11 11.84
N THR A 23 3.62 5.02 12.09
CA THR A 23 4.02 3.69 11.64
C THR A 23 3.81 3.57 10.13
N PRO A 24 4.83 3.22 9.34
CA PRO A 24 4.63 2.94 7.91
C PRO A 24 3.68 1.75 7.76
N ALA A 25 2.65 1.90 6.93
CA ALA A 25 1.77 0.79 6.60
C ALA A 25 2.52 -0.22 5.71
N LEU A 26 2.80 -1.41 6.24
CA LEU A 26 3.34 -2.51 5.44
C LEU A 26 2.23 -3.08 4.57
N ALA A 27 2.39 -2.93 3.25
CA ALA A 27 1.51 -3.55 2.29
C ALA A 27 1.69 -5.08 2.36
N GLN A 28 0.63 -5.79 2.77
CA GLN A 28 0.66 -7.25 2.89
C GLN A 28 0.57 -7.87 1.49
N ASN A 29 1.54 -8.72 1.14
CA ASN A 29 1.48 -9.53 -0.06
C ASN A 29 0.31 -10.51 0.05
N PHE A 30 -0.64 -10.40 -0.87
CA PHE A 30 -1.90 -11.15 -0.81
C PHE A 30 -2.09 -12.11 -1.98
N ALA A 31 -1.48 -11.83 -3.14
CA ALA A 31 -1.50 -12.73 -4.28
C ALA A 31 -0.19 -12.67 -5.06
N LYS A 32 -0.01 -13.59 -6.01
CA LYS A 32 1.09 -13.58 -6.98
C LYS A 32 0.53 -13.67 -8.40
N VAL A 33 1.21 -13.05 -9.36
CA VAL A 33 0.86 -13.19 -10.77
C VAL A 33 1.29 -14.59 -11.25
N GLY A 34 0.34 -15.44 -11.61
CA GLY A 34 0.57 -16.80 -12.10
C GLY A 34 0.86 -16.86 -13.61
N ALA A 35 0.19 -16.01 -14.37
CA ALA A 35 0.37 -15.89 -15.81
C ALA A 35 0.05 -14.46 -16.26
N VAL A 36 0.70 -13.99 -17.33
CA VAL A 36 0.41 -12.71 -17.94
C VAL A 36 0.40 -12.85 -19.46
N ASN A 37 -0.72 -12.47 -20.08
CA ASN A 37 -0.83 -12.14 -21.48
C ASN A 37 -0.62 -10.62 -21.62
N PRO A 38 -0.01 -10.15 -22.72
CA PRO A 38 0.60 -8.81 -22.82
C PRO A 38 -0.32 -7.68 -22.33
N ASN A 39 0.29 -6.67 -21.70
CA ASN A 39 -0.32 -5.45 -21.16
C ASN A 39 -1.20 -5.61 -19.90
N ALA A 40 -0.66 -6.23 -18.85
CA ALA A 40 -1.21 -6.11 -17.49
C ALA A 40 -0.45 -5.07 -16.67
N MET A 41 -1.19 -4.18 -16.00
CA MET A 41 -0.65 -3.12 -15.14
C MET A 41 -1.24 -3.24 -13.73
N GLY A 42 -0.41 -2.99 -12.73
CA GLY A 42 -0.79 -2.94 -11.32
C GLY A 42 -0.52 -1.56 -10.74
N THR A 43 -1.40 -1.09 -9.85
CA THR A 43 -1.21 0.16 -9.09
C THR A 43 -1.28 -0.17 -7.60
N PRO A 44 -0.15 -0.29 -6.89
CA PRO A 44 -0.15 -0.48 -5.44
C PRO A 44 -0.77 0.72 -4.70
N PRO A 45 -1.34 0.53 -3.50
CA PRO A 45 -1.87 1.64 -2.72
C PRO A 45 -0.75 2.63 -2.36
N GLY A 46 -0.87 3.88 -2.84
CA GLY A 46 0.15 4.91 -2.65
C GLY A 46 1.40 4.77 -3.53
N GLY A 47 1.40 3.80 -4.45
CA GLY A 47 2.46 3.59 -5.44
C GLY A 47 2.09 4.05 -6.84
N ALA A 48 3.08 4.06 -7.73
CA ALA A 48 2.88 4.33 -9.15
C ALA A 48 2.45 3.06 -9.91
N ASP A 49 1.89 3.25 -11.10
CA ASP A 49 1.57 2.17 -12.02
C ASP A 49 2.84 1.40 -12.42
N ARG A 50 2.73 0.07 -12.42
CA ARG A 50 3.82 -0.86 -12.75
C ARG A 50 3.33 -1.96 -13.69
N THR A 51 4.19 -2.39 -14.60
CA THR A 51 3.93 -3.60 -15.40
C THR A 51 3.94 -4.83 -14.50
N LEU A 52 2.94 -5.69 -14.65
CA LEU A 52 2.87 -6.96 -13.95
C LEU A 52 3.61 -8.03 -14.76
N THR A 53 4.52 -8.73 -14.11
CA THR A 53 5.23 -9.89 -14.65
C THR A 53 4.93 -11.12 -13.81
N ILE A 54 5.10 -12.31 -14.37
CA ILE A 54 4.91 -13.58 -13.65
C ILE A 54 5.75 -13.59 -12.37
N GLY A 55 5.14 -14.01 -11.27
CA GLY A 55 5.76 -14.02 -9.94
C GLY A 55 5.69 -12.68 -9.20
N THR A 56 5.22 -11.60 -9.83
CA THR A 56 4.99 -10.31 -9.16
C THR A 56 4.04 -10.51 -7.98
N ASN A 57 4.45 -10.00 -6.81
CA ASN A 57 3.56 -9.94 -5.64
C ASN A 57 2.54 -8.82 -5.82
N ILE A 58 1.28 -9.15 -5.56
CA ILE A 58 0.16 -8.22 -5.50
C ILE A 58 -0.15 -7.97 -4.03
N VAL A 59 -0.25 -6.70 -3.66
CA VAL A 59 -0.56 -6.31 -2.29
C VAL A 59 -2.06 -6.04 -2.10
N VAL A 60 -2.50 -6.08 -0.85
CA VAL A 60 -3.89 -5.70 -0.49
C VAL A 60 -4.21 -4.30 -1.00
N LYS A 61 -5.38 -4.14 -1.63
CA LYS A 61 -5.86 -2.89 -2.29
C LYS A 61 -5.08 -2.46 -3.54
N GLU A 62 -4.24 -3.32 -4.11
CA GLU A 62 -3.65 -3.06 -5.42
C GLU A 62 -4.71 -3.16 -6.52
N ARG A 63 -4.70 -2.20 -7.46
CA ARG A 63 -5.59 -2.21 -8.61
C ARG A 63 -4.89 -2.89 -9.77
N VAL A 64 -5.44 -3.98 -10.27
CA VAL A 64 -4.95 -4.67 -11.46
C VAL A 64 -5.83 -4.30 -12.65
N ARG A 65 -5.20 -3.90 -13.76
CA ARG A 65 -5.85 -3.55 -15.02
C ARG A 65 -5.21 -4.33 -16.16
N THR A 66 -6.04 -4.79 -17.07
CA THR A 66 -5.64 -5.41 -18.35
C THR A 66 -6.22 -4.56 -19.49
N THR A 67 -5.58 -4.58 -20.65
CA THR A 67 -6.14 -3.97 -21.88
C THR A 67 -7.11 -4.91 -22.58
N ASP A 68 -7.81 -4.46 -23.64
CA ASP A 68 -8.76 -5.26 -24.44
C ASP A 68 -8.22 -6.58 -25.01
N ALA A 69 -6.90 -6.73 -25.17
CA ALA A 69 -6.28 -7.99 -25.60
C ALA A 69 -5.50 -8.71 -24.48
N GLY A 70 -5.47 -8.13 -23.28
CA GLY A 70 -4.63 -8.57 -22.17
C GLY A 70 -5.40 -9.46 -21.20
N SER A 71 -4.70 -10.42 -20.59
CA SER A 71 -5.24 -11.21 -19.49
C SER A 71 -4.15 -11.47 -18.46
N THR A 72 -4.52 -11.57 -17.19
CA THR A 72 -3.60 -11.95 -16.13
C THR A 72 -4.29 -12.92 -15.18
N GLN A 73 -3.50 -13.83 -14.64
CA GLN A 73 -3.95 -14.75 -13.59
C GLN A 73 -3.30 -14.36 -12.27
N LEU A 74 -4.10 -14.29 -11.22
CA LEU A 74 -3.64 -14.11 -9.85
C LEU A 74 -3.82 -15.42 -9.09
N LEU A 75 -2.75 -15.88 -8.45
CA LEU A 75 -2.72 -17.01 -7.55
C LEU A 75 -2.71 -16.52 -6.11
N PHE A 76 -3.68 -16.97 -5.33
CA PHE A 76 -3.79 -16.63 -3.91
C PHE A 76 -3.14 -17.72 -3.03
N PRO A 77 -2.78 -17.40 -1.77
CA PRO A 77 -2.18 -18.34 -0.82
C PRO A 77 -3.06 -19.55 -0.51
N ASP A 78 -4.38 -19.43 -0.67
CA ASP A 78 -5.35 -20.52 -0.51
C ASP A 78 -5.46 -21.43 -1.76
N GLN A 79 -4.54 -21.26 -2.72
CA GLN A 79 -4.50 -21.96 -4.01
C GLN A 79 -5.65 -21.63 -4.96
N SER A 80 -6.51 -20.68 -4.61
CA SER A 80 -7.51 -20.17 -5.56
C SER A 80 -6.84 -19.31 -6.64
N THR A 81 -7.49 -19.24 -7.80
CA THR A 81 -7.01 -18.45 -8.94
C THR A 81 -8.09 -17.48 -9.40
N LEU A 82 -7.71 -16.23 -9.65
CA LEU A 82 -8.54 -15.24 -10.32
C LEU A 82 -7.96 -14.92 -11.69
N ASN A 83 -8.73 -15.19 -12.74
CA ASN A 83 -8.40 -14.78 -14.09
C ASN A 83 -9.08 -13.44 -14.38
N LEU A 84 -8.28 -12.47 -14.81
CA LEU A 84 -8.73 -11.16 -15.27
C LEU A 84 -8.45 -11.10 -16.77
N GLY A 85 -9.44 -10.68 -17.54
CA GLY A 85 -9.36 -10.48 -18.99
C GLY A 85 -10.26 -9.31 -19.39
N SER A 86 -10.25 -8.98 -20.68
CA SER A 86 -11.18 -8.04 -21.32
C SER A 86 -12.63 -8.47 -21.19
#